data_AF-A0A537ELS2-F1
#
_entry.id   AF-A0A537ELS2-F1
#
_cell.length_a   1.000
_cell.length_b   1.000
_cell.length_c   1.000
_cell.angle_alpha   90.00
_cell.angle_beta   90.00
_cell.angle_gamma   90.00
#
_symmetry.space_group_name_H-M   'P 1'
#
loop_
_entity.id
_entity.type
_entity.pdbx_description
1 polymer ?
#
loop_
_entity_poly.entity_id
_entity_poly.type
_entity_poly.pdbx_seq_one_letter_code
_entity_poly.pdbx_strand_id
1 'polypeptide(L)'
;MPHEKQTNTEGNTAQTTTGGLFCSLCNISPEEVLAEFQRWKLVRTKTMKGHKERLMLFHKDHVRTLDEGSIGEAYLLLMKAGSKFFSYTDKWAIFEPVYATVPDHWHRVASDLDENAHDYGQILKTPRIIIDNHGGTIFRVYPDNKSIVTSGSSK
;
A
#
# COMPACT_ATOMS: atom_id res chain seq x y z
N MET A 1 -11.90 -36.40 40.09
CA MET A 1 -11.81 -34.93 40.30
C MET A 1 -10.39 -34.63 40.80
N PRO A 2 -9.60 -33.77 40.14
CA PRO A 2 -9.19 -33.84 38.74
C PRO A 2 -7.65 -34.00 38.57
N HIS A 3 -7.27 -34.31 37.33
CA HIS A 3 -5.93 -34.58 36.82
C HIS A 3 -5.00 -33.35 36.84
N GLU A 4 -3.74 -33.57 37.19
CA GLU A 4 -2.63 -32.65 36.91
C GLU A 4 -2.44 -32.48 35.41
N LYS A 5 -2.73 -31.28 34.90
CA LYS A 5 -2.36 -30.86 33.54
C LYS A 5 -0.96 -30.26 33.59
N GLN A 6 0.00 -30.98 33.03
CA GLN A 6 1.24 -30.36 32.54
C GLN A 6 0.86 -29.39 31.41
N THR A 7 1.04 -28.10 31.66
CA THR A 7 0.94 -27.06 30.65
C THR A 7 2.32 -26.93 29.99
N ASN A 8 2.41 -27.35 28.73
CA ASN A 8 3.52 -27.02 27.85
C ASN A 8 3.57 -25.50 27.68
N THR A 9 4.57 -24.87 28.32
CA THR A 9 4.96 -23.50 28.04
C THR A 9 5.86 -23.51 26.81
N GLU A 10 5.27 -23.56 25.62
CA GLU A 10 5.99 -23.18 24.41
C GLU A 10 6.11 -21.66 24.39
N GLY A 11 7.29 -21.20 24.82
CA GLY A 11 7.72 -19.82 24.65
C GLY A 11 7.63 -19.46 23.18
N ASN A 12 6.71 -18.54 22.88
CA ASN A 12 6.49 -17.97 21.55
C ASN A 12 7.71 -17.12 21.20
N THR A 13 8.77 -17.82 20.78
CA THR A 13 10.02 -17.24 20.34
C THR A 13 9.72 -16.60 19.00
N ALA A 14 9.78 -15.27 18.95
CA ALA A 14 9.66 -14.49 17.73
C ALA A 14 10.59 -15.10 16.68
N GLN A 15 10.01 -15.85 15.75
CA GLN A 15 10.73 -16.41 14.62
C GLN A 15 11.22 -15.21 13.81
N THR A 16 12.48 -14.85 14.00
CA THR A 16 13.20 -13.99 13.08
C THR A 16 13.37 -14.83 11.82
N THR A 17 12.35 -14.81 10.96
CA THR A 17 12.39 -15.41 9.64
C THR A 17 13.56 -14.78 8.89
N THR A 18 14.38 -15.62 8.28
CA THR A 18 15.58 -15.24 7.51
C THR A 18 15.30 -14.17 6.44
N GLY A 19 14.03 -13.96 6.07
CA GLY A 19 13.57 -12.90 5.17
C GLY A 19 13.71 -11.46 5.71
N GLY A 20 13.69 -11.24 7.03
CA GLY A 20 13.77 -9.89 7.60
C GLY A 20 15.15 -9.22 7.41
N LEU A 21 16.23 -10.00 7.45
CA LEU A 21 17.61 -9.52 7.34
C LEU A 21 17.92 -8.85 5.99
N PHE A 22 17.29 -9.30 4.91
CA PHE A 22 17.50 -8.76 3.56
C PHE A 22 16.32 -7.93 3.04
N CYS A 23 15.27 -7.75 3.85
CA CYS A 23 14.10 -7.00 3.44
C CYS A 23 14.38 -5.49 3.51
N SER A 24 14.21 -4.79 2.39
CA SER A 24 14.41 -3.35 2.32
C SER A 24 13.41 -2.55 3.17
N LEU A 25 12.25 -3.11 3.50
CA LEU A 25 11.23 -2.45 4.33
C LEU A 25 11.44 -2.67 5.83
N CYS A 26 11.90 -3.86 6.23
CA CYS A 26 12.30 -4.13 7.61
C CYS A 26 13.47 -3.23 8.05
N ASN A 27 14.36 -2.89 7.11
CA ASN A 27 15.58 -2.12 7.34
C ASN A 27 15.47 -0.63 6.96
N ILE A 28 14.25 -0.08 6.89
CA ILE A 28 14.06 1.36 6.68
C ILE A 28 14.63 2.13 7.88
N SER A 29 15.43 3.15 7.58
CA SER A 29 16.04 3.97 8.61
C SER A 29 15.01 4.88 9.30
N PRO A 30 15.11 5.15 10.62
CA PRO A 30 14.15 5.98 11.34
C PRO A 30 13.94 7.38 10.74
N GLU A 31 14.98 7.99 10.16
CA GLU A 31 14.92 9.31 9.52
C GLU A 31 14.09 9.33 8.21
N GLU A 32 13.87 8.19 7.58
CA GLU A 32 13.00 8.08 6.40
C GLU A 32 11.51 8.03 6.79
N VAL A 33 11.20 7.77 8.07
CA VAL A 33 9.85 7.58 8.58
C VAL A 33 9.15 8.93 8.79
N LEU A 34 8.08 9.16 8.02
CA LEU A 34 7.25 10.36 8.12
C LEU A 34 6.26 10.28 9.29
N ALA A 35 5.76 9.07 9.55
CA ALA A 35 4.86 8.79 10.65
C ALA A 35 4.96 7.32 11.05
N GLU A 36 4.87 7.06 12.35
CA GLU A 36 4.83 5.72 12.90
C GLU A 36 3.52 5.52 13.68
N PHE A 37 2.86 4.39 13.40
CA PHE A 37 1.64 3.96 14.07
C PHE A 37 1.93 2.65 14.81
N GLN A 38 0.95 2.05 15.51
CA GLN A 38 1.20 0.86 16.34
C GLN A 38 1.88 -0.27 15.54
N ARG A 39 1.33 -0.66 14.38
CA ARG A 39 1.84 -1.73 13.52
C ARG A 39 2.34 -1.27 12.15
N TRP A 40 2.38 0.04 11.92
CA TRP A 40 2.62 0.61 10.59
C TRP A 40 3.70 1.68 10.60
N LYS A 41 4.38 1.82 9.47
CA LYS A 41 5.26 2.95 9.17
C LYS A 41 4.87 3.55 7.83
N LEU A 42 4.90 4.88 7.75
CA LEU A 42 4.65 5.66 6.54
C LEU A 42 5.95 6.34 6.12
N VAL A 43 6.31 6.16 4.86
CA VAL A 43 7.51 6.76 4.24
C VAL A 43 7.18 7.37 2.89
N ARG A 44 8.08 8.19 2.34
CA ARG A 44 8.11 8.43 0.90
C ARG A 44 8.75 7.23 0.21
N THR A 45 8.28 6.90 -0.99
CA THR A 45 8.95 5.88 -1.80
C THR A 45 10.31 6.39 -2.28
N LYS A 46 11.32 5.52 -2.33
CA LYS A 46 12.67 5.89 -2.81
C LYS A 46 12.67 6.46 -4.23
N THR A 47 11.79 5.95 -5.10
CA THR A 47 11.62 6.43 -6.48
C THR A 47 10.30 7.18 -6.62
N MET A 48 10.38 8.49 -6.79
CA MET A 48 9.21 9.37 -6.91
C MET A 48 8.60 9.38 -8.31
N LYS A 49 9.34 9.00 -9.35
CA LYS A 49 8.85 8.88 -10.75
C LYS A 49 8.18 10.15 -11.33
N GLY A 50 8.59 11.33 -10.88
CA GLY A 50 8.01 12.60 -11.31
C GLY A 50 6.84 13.08 -10.46
N HIS A 51 6.31 12.23 -9.57
CA HIS A 51 5.31 12.65 -8.58
C HIS A 51 5.90 13.61 -7.57
N LYS A 52 5.08 14.57 -7.12
CA LYS A 52 5.44 15.46 -6.02
C LYS A 52 5.34 14.71 -4.69
N GLU A 53 4.34 13.84 -4.54
CA GLU A 53 4.25 12.95 -3.39
C GLU A 53 3.93 11.52 -3.82
N ARG A 54 4.67 10.58 -3.23
CA ARG A 54 4.49 9.14 -3.43
C ARG A 54 4.79 8.45 -2.11
N LEU A 55 3.74 8.12 -1.39
CA LEU A 55 3.80 7.57 -0.05
C LEU A 55 3.69 6.05 -0.07
N MET A 56 4.29 5.40 0.91
CA MET A 56 4.18 3.97 1.12
C MET A 56 3.92 3.70 2.60
N LEU A 57 2.80 3.03 2.86
CA LEU A 57 2.49 2.47 4.17
C LEU A 57 2.84 0.99 4.14
N PHE A 58 3.55 0.51 5.15
CA PHE A 58 3.92 -0.90 5.28
C PHE A 58 3.80 -1.38 6.72
N HIS A 59 3.58 -2.68 6.88
CA HIS A 59 3.51 -3.31 8.19
C HIS A 59 4.91 -3.36 8.82
N LYS A 60 5.05 -3.19 10.13
CA LYS A 60 6.37 -3.23 10.80
C LYS A 60 7.02 -4.61 10.70
N ASP A 61 6.21 -5.65 10.89
CA ASP A 61 6.67 -7.04 10.78
C ASP A 61 6.75 -7.48 9.32
N HIS A 62 7.64 -8.43 9.04
CA HIS A 62 7.81 -9.05 7.72
C HIS A 62 6.67 -10.04 7.44
N VAL A 63 5.55 -9.51 6.94
CA VAL A 63 4.36 -10.30 6.62
C VAL A 63 3.97 -10.05 5.17
N ARG A 64 3.71 -11.13 4.42
CA ARG A 64 3.31 -11.03 3.00
C ARG A 64 1.85 -10.64 2.82
N THR A 65 0.99 -11.15 3.69
CA THR A 65 -0.46 -10.98 3.63
C THR A 65 -0.99 -10.53 4.99
N LEU A 66 -2.12 -9.83 4.97
CA LEU A 66 -2.82 -9.35 6.14
C LEU A 66 -4.28 -9.79 6.08
N ASP A 67 -4.93 -9.87 7.24
CA ASP A 67 -6.37 -10.03 7.33
C ASP A 67 -7.12 -8.77 6.83
N GLU A 68 -8.41 -8.92 6.53
CA GLU A 68 -9.24 -7.85 5.99
C GLU A 68 -9.33 -6.63 6.93
N GLY A 69 -9.33 -6.84 8.24
CA GLY A 69 -9.37 -5.77 9.23
C GLY A 69 -8.10 -4.93 9.20
N SER A 70 -6.94 -5.58 9.17
CA SER A 70 -5.65 -4.91 9.02
C SER A 70 -5.51 -4.21 7.66
N ILE A 71 -6.06 -4.77 6.58
CA ILE A 71 -6.11 -4.09 5.28
C ILE A 71 -6.97 -2.83 5.35
N GLY A 72 -8.16 -2.91 5.96
CA GLY A 72 -9.04 -1.76 6.17
C GLY A 72 -8.39 -0.66 6.99
N GLU A 73 -7.69 -1.03 8.07
CA GLU A 73 -6.90 -0.11 8.90
C GLU A 73 -5.85 0.64 8.05
N ALA A 74 -5.12 -0.06 7.20
CA ALA A 74 -4.12 0.54 6.33
C ALA A 74 -4.71 1.62 5.39
N TYR A 75 -5.89 1.36 4.82
CA TYR A 75 -6.61 2.32 3.99
C TYR A 75 -7.02 3.56 4.80
N LEU A 76 -7.56 3.37 6.01
CA LEU A 76 -7.93 4.49 6.89
C LEU A 76 -6.72 5.35 7.27
N LEU A 77 -5.58 4.73 7.57
CA LEU A 77 -4.33 5.43 7.87
C LEU A 77 -3.81 6.22 6.67
N LEU A 78 -3.82 5.62 5.47
CA LEU A 78 -3.45 6.31 4.24
C LEU A 78 -4.38 7.47 3.93
N MET A 79 -5.70 7.32 4.08
CA MET A 79 -6.64 8.43 3.90
C MET A 79 -6.39 9.58 4.88
N LYS A 80 -6.16 9.26 6.15
CA LYS A 80 -5.89 10.26 7.19
C LYS A 80 -4.56 10.99 6.95
N ALA A 81 -3.50 10.27 6.63
CA ALA A 81 -2.20 10.90 6.37
C ALA A 81 -2.19 11.61 5.02
N GLY A 82 -2.75 10.98 4.00
CA GLY A 82 -2.77 11.46 2.62
C GLY A 82 -3.47 12.79 2.45
N SER A 83 -4.56 13.06 3.17
CA SER A 83 -5.24 14.38 3.12
C SER A 83 -4.30 15.55 3.44
N LYS A 84 -3.28 15.33 4.29
CA LYS A 84 -2.25 16.34 4.58
C LYS A 84 -1.23 16.43 3.47
N PHE A 85 -0.64 15.30 3.06
CA PHE A 85 0.46 15.28 2.08
C PHE A 85 0.01 15.65 0.67
N PHE A 86 -1.19 15.26 0.27
CA PHE A 86 -1.78 15.52 -1.03
C PHE A 86 -2.68 16.75 -1.06
N SER A 87 -2.66 17.59 -0.02
CA SER A 87 -3.50 18.81 0.07
C SER A 87 -3.29 19.82 -1.06
N TYR A 88 -2.20 19.68 -1.84
CA TYR A 88 -1.91 20.53 -2.98
C TYR A 88 -2.61 20.10 -4.28
N THR A 89 -3.24 18.92 -4.32
CA THR A 89 -3.92 18.38 -5.50
C THR A 89 -5.38 18.10 -5.16
N ASP A 90 -6.26 18.26 -6.14
CA ASP A 90 -7.69 17.95 -6.01
C ASP A 90 -7.89 16.45 -5.78
N LYS A 91 -7.10 15.63 -6.48
CA LYS A 91 -7.25 14.17 -6.48
C LYS A 91 -5.92 13.45 -6.32
N TRP A 92 -5.98 12.34 -5.62
CA TRP A 92 -4.87 11.42 -5.40
C TRP A 92 -5.42 9.99 -5.24
N ALA A 93 -4.53 9.00 -5.24
CA ALA A 93 -4.96 7.61 -5.29
C ALA A 93 -4.20 6.69 -4.34
N ILE A 94 -4.86 5.62 -3.91
CA ILE A 94 -4.27 4.46 -3.23
C ILE A 94 -4.35 3.26 -4.18
N PHE A 95 -3.24 2.55 -4.38
CA PHE A 95 -3.11 1.52 -5.42
C PHE A 95 -3.17 0.10 -4.89
N GLU A 96 -3.90 -0.78 -5.58
CA GLU A 96 -3.79 -2.22 -5.37
C GLU A 96 -2.39 -2.75 -5.79
N PRO A 97 -1.91 -3.87 -5.21
CA PRO A 97 -0.50 -4.28 -5.31
C PRO A 97 -0.21 -5.06 -6.60
N VAL A 98 -0.69 -4.57 -7.75
CA VAL A 98 -0.54 -5.29 -9.04
C VAL A 98 0.90 -5.28 -9.54
N TYR A 99 1.63 -4.19 -9.30
CA TYR A 99 3.02 -4.00 -9.75
C TYR A 99 3.98 -3.79 -8.57
N ALA A 100 3.65 -4.36 -7.40
CA ALA A 100 4.48 -4.24 -6.20
C ALA A 100 5.86 -4.89 -6.42
N THR A 101 6.94 -4.14 -6.19
CA THR A 101 8.31 -4.58 -6.47
C THR A 101 9.07 -5.09 -5.25
N VAL A 102 8.58 -4.83 -4.03
CA VAL A 102 9.12 -5.45 -2.82
C VAL A 102 8.37 -6.77 -2.60
N PRO A 103 9.00 -7.92 -2.84
CA PRO A 103 8.36 -9.21 -2.59
C PRO A 103 8.25 -9.48 -1.09
N ASP A 104 7.27 -10.30 -0.73
CA ASP A 104 7.10 -10.93 0.60
C ASP A 104 6.95 -9.99 1.81
N HIS A 105 6.81 -8.68 1.59
CA HIS A 105 6.47 -7.70 2.62
C HIS A 105 5.28 -6.84 2.19
N TRP A 106 4.22 -6.85 3.00
CA TRP A 106 3.00 -6.13 2.75
C TRP A 106 3.21 -4.62 2.79
N HIS A 107 2.88 -3.95 1.70
CA HIS A 107 2.89 -2.51 1.59
C HIS A 107 1.82 -2.02 0.63
N ARG A 108 1.44 -0.75 0.79
CA ARG A 108 0.45 -0.07 -0.03
C ARG A 108 0.96 1.31 -0.40
N VAL A 109 0.85 1.66 -1.68
CA VAL A 109 1.35 2.93 -2.21
C VAL A 109 0.18 3.88 -2.43
N ALA A 110 0.43 5.16 -2.18
CA ALA A 110 -0.43 6.26 -2.58
C ALA A 110 0.37 7.33 -3.31
N SER A 111 -0.22 7.99 -4.31
CA SER A 111 0.42 9.10 -5.03
C SER A 111 -0.60 10.11 -5.55
N ASP A 112 -0.10 11.27 -5.98
CA ASP A 112 -0.84 12.13 -6.89
C ASP A 112 -1.06 11.45 -8.25
N LEU A 113 -1.90 12.07 -9.09
CA LEU A 113 -2.30 11.55 -10.40
C LEU A 113 -1.73 12.42 -11.54
N ASP A 114 -0.48 12.88 -11.41
CA ASP A 114 0.18 13.66 -12.45
C ASP A 114 0.32 12.86 -13.76
N GLU A 115 -0.21 13.40 -14.85
CA GLU A 115 -0.14 12.81 -16.20
C GLU A 115 1.26 12.83 -16.80
N ASN A 116 2.16 13.67 -16.26
CA ASN A 116 3.55 13.74 -16.66
C ASN A 116 4.44 12.77 -15.87
N ALA A 117 3.89 12.04 -14.88
CA ALA A 117 4.65 11.06 -14.14
C ALA A 117 5.12 9.91 -15.04
N HIS A 118 6.33 9.42 -14.80
CA HIS A 118 6.96 8.40 -15.63
C HIS A 118 6.18 7.07 -15.67
N ASP A 119 5.40 6.78 -14.63
CA ASP A 119 4.55 5.59 -14.56
C ASP A 119 3.06 5.90 -14.69
N TYR A 120 2.67 7.06 -15.24
CA TYR A 120 1.27 7.40 -15.46
C TYR A 120 0.51 6.30 -16.24
N GLY A 121 1.13 5.72 -17.28
CA GLY A 121 0.56 4.59 -18.01
C GLY A 121 0.37 3.32 -17.18
N GLN A 122 1.19 3.09 -16.14
CA GLN A 122 0.99 1.98 -15.19
C GLN A 122 -0.11 2.30 -14.19
N ILE A 123 -0.18 3.54 -13.70
CA ILE A 123 -1.26 4.04 -12.83
C ILE A 123 -2.61 3.76 -13.46
N LEU A 124 -2.79 4.12 -14.73
CA LEU A 124 -4.05 3.90 -15.46
C LEU A 124 -4.46 2.42 -15.51
N LYS A 125 -3.47 1.51 -15.56
CA LYS A 125 -3.64 0.05 -15.60
C LYS A 125 -3.68 -0.61 -14.21
N THR A 126 -3.65 0.17 -13.13
CA THR A 126 -3.68 -0.34 -11.76
C THR A 126 -5.03 -0.05 -11.13
N PRO A 127 -5.74 -1.05 -10.57
CA PRO A 127 -6.91 -0.82 -9.76
C PRO A 127 -6.56 0.09 -8.58
N ARG A 128 -7.40 1.09 -8.34
CA ARG A 128 -7.07 2.16 -7.40
C ARG A 128 -8.32 2.76 -6.77
N ILE A 129 -8.16 3.30 -5.57
CA ILE A 129 -9.16 4.15 -4.93
C ILE A 129 -8.73 5.58 -5.17
N ILE A 130 -9.63 6.40 -5.74
CA ILE A 130 -9.43 7.83 -5.93
C ILE A 130 -10.07 8.55 -4.74
N ILE A 131 -9.33 9.49 -4.17
CA ILE A 131 -9.78 10.39 -3.12
C ILE A 131 -9.82 11.81 -3.71
N ASP A 132 -10.99 12.45 -3.63
CA ASP A 132 -11.18 13.85 -3.98
C ASP A 132 -11.15 14.71 -2.71
N ASN A 133 -10.14 15.57 -2.60
CA ASN A 133 -9.93 16.44 -1.45
C ASN A 133 -10.97 17.56 -1.33
N HIS A 134 -11.64 17.95 -2.42
CA HIS A 134 -12.63 19.03 -2.43
C HIS A 134 -14.07 18.52 -2.34
N GLY A 135 -14.38 17.47 -3.09
CA GLY A 135 -15.71 16.86 -3.10
C GLY A 135 -15.95 15.89 -1.95
N GLY A 136 -14.89 15.49 -1.22
CA GLY A 136 -14.98 14.45 -0.19
C GLY A 136 -15.39 13.08 -0.74
N THR A 137 -15.36 12.91 -2.06
CA THR A 137 -15.79 11.68 -2.73
C THR A 137 -14.65 10.68 -2.76
N ILE A 138 -15.00 9.41 -2.56
CA ILE A 138 -14.08 8.29 -2.63
C ILE A 138 -14.71 7.27 -3.58
N PHE A 139 -13.99 6.88 -4.63
CA PHE A 139 -14.49 5.91 -5.59
C PHE A 139 -13.37 4.99 -6.08
N ARG A 140 -13.75 3.75 -6.41
CA ARG A 140 -12.81 2.75 -6.92
C ARG A 140 -12.83 2.76 -8.44
N VAL A 141 -11.64 2.75 -9.03
CA VAL A 141 -11.42 2.60 -10.46
C VAL A 141 -10.79 1.24 -10.70
N TYR A 142 -11.43 0.45 -11.55
CA TYR A 142 -10.83 -0.74 -12.12
C TYR A 142 -10.38 -0.41 -13.54
N PRO A 143 -9.13 -0.72 -13.92
CA PRO A 143 -8.69 -0.58 -15.29
C PRO A 143 -9.54 -1.51 -16.16
N ASP A 144 -10.26 -0.95 -17.14
CA ASP A 144 -11.06 -1.74 -18.06
C ASP A 144 -10.16 -2.73 -18.82
N ASN A 145 -10.43 -4.03 -18.67
CA ASN A 145 -9.90 -5.03 -19.58
C ASN A 145 -10.62 -4.87 -20.92
N LYS A 146 -10.08 -3.99 -21.77
CA LYS A 146 -10.48 -3.73 -23.17
C LYS A 146 -11.85 -3.07 -23.35
N SER A 147 -11.80 -1.84 -23.86
CA SER A 147 -12.52 -1.52 -25.08
C SER A 147 -12.32 -2.64 -26.10
N ILE A 148 -13.30 -3.54 -26.23
CA ILE A 148 -13.40 -4.36 -27.43
C ILE A 148 -13.74 -3.38 -28.54
N VAL A 149 -12.72 -2.94 -29.26
CA VAL A 149 -12.88 -2.44 -30.62
C VAL A 149 -13.34 -3.65 -31.43
N THR A 150 -14.65 -3.82 -31.58
CA THR A 150 -15.18 -4.58 -32.72
C THR A 150 -14.95 -3.72 -33.97
N SER A 151 -13.74 -3.77 -34.50
CA SER A 151 -13.49 -3.52 -35.91
C SER A 151 -14.07 -4.69 -36.69
N GLY A 152 -15.38 -4.64 -36.94
CA GLY A 152 -16.07 -5.45 -37.93
C GLY A 152 -16.36 -4.58 -39.14
N SER A 153 -15.46 -4.62 -40.12
CA SER A 153 -15.65 -3.98 -41.44
C SER A 153 -16.82 -4.60 -42.20
N SER A 154 -17.39 -3.75 -43.06
CA SER A 154 -18.41 -4.00 -44.08
C SER A 154 -18.31 -5.34 -44.81
N LYS A 155 -19.47 -5.94 -45.08
CA LYS A 155 -19.99 -6.16 -46.44
C LYS A 155 -21.50 -6.26 -46.42
#